data_AF-A0A3E0E2A6-F1
#
_entry.id   AF-A0A3E0E2A6-F1
#
_cell.length_a   1.000
_cell.length_b   1.000
_cell.length_c   1.000
_cell.angle_alpha   90.00
_cell.angle_beta   90.00
_cell.angle_gamma   90.00
#
_symmetry.space_group_name_H-M   'P 1'
#
loop_
_entity.id
_entity.type
_entity.pdbx_description
1 polymer ?
#
loop_
_entity_poly.entity_id
_entity_poly.type
_entity_poly.pdbx_seq_one_letter_code
_entity_poly.pdbx_strand_id
1 'polypeptide(L)'
;MASLGELTAGIAHEIQNPLNFVNNFSEVSKEMISEIQDERSKSQEARDEILINDNLKDIKENLNKIQHHGKRADSIVKGMLAHSRTSKGEKVPTDINALADEYLRLSYHGIRAKDKNFNADFSTDFDPNLPKINVIPQDIGRVLLNIINNAFQACGNSEFRIQN
;
A
#
# COMPACT_ATOMS: atom_id res chain seq x y z
N MET A 1 29.69 7.89 -3.82
CA MET A 1 29.14 6.84 -2.92
C MET A 1 28.28 7.52 -1.85
N ALA A 2 27.15 8.12 -2.25
CA ALA A 2 26.09 8.46 -1.30
C ALA A 2 25.51 7.11 -0.86
N SER A 3 25.90 6.69 0.35
CA SER A 3 25.95 5.29 0.72
C SER A 3 24.57 4.81 1.15
N LEU A 4 24.35 3.51 0.96
CA LEU A 4 23.25 2.71 1.51
C LEU A 4 22.81 3.13 2.94
N GLY A 5 23.68 3.75 3.75
CA GLY A 5 23.39 4.26 5.09
C GLY A 5 22.37 5.40 5.18
N GLU A 6 22.37 6.39 4.26
CA GLU A 6 21.39 7.50 4.29
C GLU A 6 19.97 7.00 3.92
N LEU A 7 19.89 6.10 2.93
CA LEU A 7 18.65 5.44 2.52
C LEU A 7 18.10 4.50 3.60
N THR A 8 18.98 3.81 4.33
CA THR A 8 18.57 2.91 5.43
C THR A 8 17.97 3.67 6.60
N ALA A 9 18.49 4.86 6.93
CA ALA A 9 17.94 5.69 8.02
C ALA A 9 16.53 6.22 7.69
N GLY A 10 16.30 6.68 6.45
CA GLY A 10 14.98 7.12 6.00
C GLY A 10 13.95 5.99 6.00
N ILE A 11 14.33 4.81 5.50
CA ILE A 11 13.46 3.63 5.47
C ILE A 11 13.14 3.13 6.88
N ALA A 12 14.12 3.10 7.79
CA ALA A 12 13.88 2.70 9.18
C ALA A 12 12.85 3.61 9.84
N HIS A 13 12.97 4.93 9.65
CA HIS A 13 12.01 5.90 10.14
C HIS A 13 10.62 5.71 9.51
N GLU A 14 10.55 5.42 8.21
CA GLU A 14 9.30 5.14 7.51
C GLU A 14 8.62 3.85 7.95
N ILE A 15 9.37 2.82 8.38
CA ILE A 15 8.84 1.58 8.96
C ILE A 15 8.40 1.80 10.42
N GLN A 16 9.14 2.61 11.18
CA GLN A 16 8.79 2.92 12.57
C GLN A 16 7.42 3.59 12.67
N ASN A 17 7.07 4.48 11.73
CA ASN A 17 5.78 5.17 11.73
C ASN A 17 4.56 4.22 11.77
N PRO A 18 4.35 3.30 10.80
CA PRO A 18 3.24 2.35 10.86
C PRO A 18 3.31 1.42 12.07
N LEU A 19 4.50 1.03 12.53
CA LEU A 19 4.63 0.19 13.74
C LEU A 19 4.19 0.93 15.01
N ASN A 20 4.49 2.22 15.13
CA ASN A 20 4.03 3.05 16.24
C ASN A 20 2.50 3.14 16.27
N PHE A 21 1.86 3.30 15.11
CA PHE A 21 0.39 3.27 15.02
C PHE A 21 -0.18 1.91 15.41
N VAL A 22 0.43 0.81 14.95
CA VAL A 22 0.01 -0.55 15.35
C VAL A 22 0.07 -0.73 16.86
N ASN A 23 1.17 -0.32 17.49
CA ASN A 23 1.34 -0.43 18.93
C ASN A 23 0.34 0.45 19.70
N ASN A 24 0.20 1.71 19.31
CA ASN A 24 -0.71 2.66 19.97
C ASN A 24 -2.17 2.18 19.91
N PHE A 25 -2.68 1.84 18.73
CA PHE A 25 -4.05 1.34 18.61
C PHE A 25 -4.25 0.01 19.33
N SER A 26 -3.22 -0.84 19.42
CA SER A 26 -3.29 -2.06 20.22
C SER A 26 -3.34 -1.78 21.72
N GLU A 27 -2.64 -0.76 22.20
CA GLU A 27 -2.63 -0.36 23.61
C GLU A 27 -3.97 0.24 24.02
N VAL A 28 -4.46 1.22 23.25
CA VAL A 28 -5.80 1.82 23.46
C VAL A 28 -6.90 0.74 23.41
N SER A 29 -6.80 -0.23 22.50
CA SER A 29 -7.77 -1.33 22.44
C SER A 29 -7.73 -2.22 23.68
N LYS A 30 -6.58 -2.40 24.32
CA LYS A 30 -6.48 -3.16 25.58
C LYS A 30 -7.14 -2.41 26.73
N GLU A 31 -6.96 -1.09 26.81
CA GLU A 31 -7.63 -0.24 27.80
C GLU A 31 -9.16 -0.31 27.64
N MET A 32 -9.67 -0.15 26.42
CA MET A 32 -11.10 -0.28 26.12
C MET A 32 -11.66 -1.67 26.49
N ILE A 33 -10.90 -2.74 26.27
CA ILE A 33 -11.28 -4.09 26.70
C ILE A 33 -11.35 -4.19 28.22
N SER A 34 -10.40 -3.58 28.95
CA SER A 34 -10.41 -3.54 30.41
C SER A 34 -11.64 -2.80 30.92
N GLU A 35 -11.98 -1.64 30.35
CA GLU A 35 -13.18 -0.88 30.70
C GLU A 35 -14.46 -1.70 30.47
N ILE A 36 -14.54 -2.43 29.34
CA ILE A 36 -15.66 -3.34 29.08
C ILE A 36 -15.73 -4.45 30.14
N GLN A 37 -14.59 -5.01 30.55
CA GLN A 37 -14.54 -6.04 31.59
C GLN A 37 -15.01 -5.51 32.95
N ASP A 38 -14.58 -4.30 33.31
CA ASP A 38 -14.97 -3.63 34.54
C ASP A 38 -16.48 -3.34 34.55
N GLU A 39 -17.04 -2.82 33.46
CA GLU A 39 -18.49 -2.67 33.33
C GLU A 39 -19.19 -4.03 33.43
N ARG A 40 -18.72 -5.05 32.70
CA ARG A 40 -19.29 -6.41 32.75
C ARG A 40 -19.15 -7.08 34.13
N SER A 41 -18.36 -6.55 35.06
CA SER A 41 -18.29 -7.05 36.45
C SER A 41 -19.42 -6.52 37.34
N LYS A 42 -20.05 -5.38 36.97
CA LYS A 42 -21.17 -4.77 37.71
C LYS A 42 -22.46 -5.58 37.56
N SER A 43 -23.46 -5.31 38.40
CA SER A 43 -24.82 -5.84 38.24
C SER A 43 -25.48 -5.27 36.97
N GLN A 44 -26.40 -6.01 36.36
CA GLN A 44 -27.00 -5.62 35.08
C GLN A 44 -27.64 -4.22 35.09
N GLU A 45 -28.19 -3.79 36.23
CA GLU A 45 -28.80 -2.46 36.41
C GLU A 45 -27.78 -1.32 36.52
N ALA A 46 -26.53 -1.62 36.89
CA ALA A 46 -25.47 -0.65 37.11
C ALA A 46 -24.44 -0.60 35.97
N ARG A 47 -24.59 -1.45 34.95
CA ARG A 47 -23.74 -1.48 33.75
C ARG A 47 -24.09 -0.35 32.80
N ASP A 48 -23.07 0.32 32.28
CA ASP A 48 -23.25 1.22 31.15
C ASP A 48 -23.15 0.44 29.82
N GLU A 49 -24.30 -0.03 29.32
CA GLU A 49 -24.34 -0.73 28.02
C GLU A 49 -24.04 0.21 26.83
N ILE A 50 -24.15 1.53 26.98
CA ILE A 50 -23.77 2.49 25.91
C ILE A 50 -22.25 2.50 25.81
N LEU A 51 -21.54 2.69 26.93
CA LEU A 51 -20.08 2.66 26.99
C LEU A 51 -19.52 1.35 26.42
N ILE A 52 -20.12 0.20 26.79
CA ILE A 52 -19.68 -1.11 26.27
C ILE A 52 -19.79 -1.16 24.74
N ASN A 53 -20.92 -0.70 24.18
CA ASN A 53 -21.14 -0.75 22.73
C ASN A 53 -20.25 0.22 21.97
N ASP A 54 -20.02 1.42 22.51
CA ASP A 54 -19.11 2.41 21.94
C ASP A 54 -17.66 1.91 21.95
N ASN A 55 -17.18 1.36 23.07
CA ASN A 55 -15.84 0.77 23.15
C ASN A 55 -15.68 -0.42 22.19
N LEU A 56 -16.70 -1.28 22.01
CA LEU A 56 -16.65 -2.37 21.04
C LEU A 56 -16.56 -1.85 19.59
N LYS A 57 -17.25 -0.77 19.27
CA LYS A 57 -17.18 -0.11 17.97
C LYS A 57 -15.78 0.49 17.75
N ASP A 58 -15.24 1.19 18.74
CA ASP A 58 -13.93 1.83 18.64
C ASP A 58 -12.79 0.81 18.56
N ILE A 59 -12.88 -0.32 19.28
CA ILE A 59 -11.96 -1.45 19.12
C ILE A 59 -11.99 -1.96 17.68
N LYS A 60 -13.17 -2.11 17.07
CA LYS A 60 -13.28 -2.54 15.67
C LYS A 60 -12.60 -1.55 14.71
N GLU A 61 -12.75 -0.25 14.95
CA GLU A 61 -12.07 0.79 14.18
C GLU A 61 -10.55 0.74 14.37
N ASN A 62 -10.08 0.56 15.61
CA ASN A 62 -8.66 0.40 15.92
C ASN A 62 -8.06 -0.82 15.23
N LEU A 63 -8.77 -1.96 15.18
CA LEU A 63 -8.33 -3.16 14.45
C LEU A 63 -8.20 -2.90 12.95
N ASN A 64 -9.10 -2.11 12.35
CA ASN A 64 -8.98 -1.71 10.95
C ASN A 64 -7.74 -0.84 10.71
N LYS A 65 -7.46 0.11 11.62
CA LYS A 65 -6.26 0.95 11.55
C LYS A 65 -4.98 0.12 11.71
N ILE A 66 -4.94 -0.82 12.66
CA ILE A 66 -3.84 -1.78 12.85
C ILE A 66 -3.60 -2.55 11.55
N GLN A 67 -4.64 -3.10 10.92
CA GLN A 67 -4.49 -3.83 9.66
C GLN A 67 -3.95 -2.93 8.55
N HIS A 68 -4.45 -1.69 8.43
CA HIS A 68 -3.99 -0.73 7.44
C HIS A 68 -2.49 -0.41 7.60
N HIS A 69 -2.06 -0.07 8.82
CA HIS A 69 -0.66 0.25 9.09
C HIS A 69 0.26 -0.98 8.98
N GLY A 70 -0.20 -2.16 9.37
CA GLY A 70 0.53 -3.42 9.17
C GLY A 70 0.79 -3.71 7.68
N LYS A 71 -0.21 -3.52 6.81
CA LYS A 71 -0.05 -3.65 5.35
C LYS A 71 0.94 -2.63 4.77
N ARG A 72 0.93 -1.40 5.32
CA ARG A 72 1.88 -0.36 4.92
C ARG A 72 3.31 -0.76 5.30
N ALA A 73 3.54 -1.23 6.53
CA ALA A 73 4.86 -1.71 6.96
C ALA A 73 5.37 -2.87 6.08
N ASP A 74 4.51 -3.86 5.79
CA ASP A 74 4.83 -4.97 4.88
C ASP A 74 5.23 -4.50 3.48
N SER A 75 4.52 -3.50 2.95
CA SER A 75 4.83 -2.93 1.63
C SER A 75 6.19 -2.22 1.60
N ILE A 76 6.55 -1.49 2.67
CA ILE A 76 7.86 -0.84 2.79
C ILE A 76 8.98 -1.90 2.85
N VAL A 77 8.81 -2.94 3.65
CA VAL A 77 9.78 -4.05 3.76
C VAL A 77 9.94 -4.77 2.41
N LYS A 78 8.85 -5.03 1.69
CA LYS A 78 8.90 -5.62 0.35
C LYS A 78 9.62 -4.71 -0.65
N GLY A 79 9.37 -3.41 -0.60
CA GLY A 79 10.10 -2.42 -1.41
C GLY A 79 11.60 -2.44 -1.13
N MET A 80 11.98 -2.46 0.16
CA MET A 80 13.37 -2.55 0.59
C MET A 80 14.04 -3.85 0.12
N LEU A 81 13.37 -5.00 0.29
CA LEU A 81 13.89 -6.30 -0.16
C LEU A 81 14.01 -6.38 -1.68
N ALA A 82 13.09 -5.78 -2.43
CA ALA A 82 13.16 -5.70 -3.89
C ALA A 82 14.36 -4.87 -4.36
N HIS A 83 14.71 -3.81 -3.63
CA HIS A 83 15.89 -2.98 -3.91
C HIS A 83 17.20 -3.66 -3.47
N SER A 84 17.18 -4.39 -2.35
CA SER A 84 18.33 -5.14 -1.82
C SER A 84 18.67 -6.37 -2.66
N ARG A 85 17.68 -7.00 -3.30
CA ARG A 85 17.91 -7.98 -4.35
C ARG A 85 18.46 -7.26 -5.56
N THR A 86 19.78 -7.03 -5.59
CA THR A 86 20.51 -6.81 -6.83
C THR A 86 20.09 -7.93 -7.78
N SER A 87 19.25 -7.58 -8.75
CA SER A 87 18.87 -8.53 -9.76
C SER A 87 20.19 -8.88 -10.46
N LYS A 88 20.62 -10.14 -10.35
CA LYS A 88 21.66 -10.68 -11.24
C LYS A 88 21.10 -10.82 -12.66
N GLY A 89 20.21 -9.93 -13.07
CA GLY A 89 19.60 -9.94 -14.38
C GLY A 89 20.66 -9.56 -15.40
N GLU A 90 20.83 -10.38 -16.41
CA GLU A 90 21.59 -9.98 -17.57
C GLU A 90 20.84 -8.84 -18.27
N LYS A 91 21.59 -7.81 -18.66
CA LYS A 91 21.04 -6.77 -19.53
C LYS A 91 20.88 -7.35 -20.92
N VAL A 92 19.68 -7.28 -21.46
CA VAL A 92 19.37 -7.76 -22.81
C VAL A 92 18.75 -6.64 -23.65
N PRO A 93 18.99 -6.61 -24.97
CA PRO A 93 18.35 -5.63 -25.85
C PRO A 93 16.83 -5.77 -25.80
N THR A 94 16.15 -4.79 -25.21
CA THR A 94 14.73 -4.85 -24.91
C THR A 94 13.98 -3.75 -25.64
N ASP A 95 12.82 -4.10 -26.20
CA ASP A 95 11.86 -3.16 -26.75
C ASP A 95 11.07 -2.52 -25.59
N ILE A 96 11.34 -1.25 -25.32
CA ILE A 96 10.74 -0.53 -24.19
C ILE A 96 9.26 -0.22 -24.45
N ASN A 97 8.86 0.02 -25.71
CA ASN A 97 7.47 0.31 -26.04
C ASN A 97 6.60 -0.91 -25.79
N ALA A 98 7.05 -2.08 -26.26
CA ALA A 98 6.35 -3.35 -26.02
C ALA A 98 6.24 -3.66 -24.52
N LEU A 99 7.33 -3.45 -23.78
CA LEU A 99 7.35 -3.66 -22.33
C LEU A 99 6.40 -2.71 -21.60
N ALA A 100 6.37 -1.43 -21.97
CA ALA A 100 5.47 -0.43 -21.38
C ALA A 100 3.99 -0.76 -21.65
N ASP A 101 3.64 -1.14 -22.88
CA ASP A 101 2.26 -1.53 -23.24
C ASP A 101 1.81 -2.78 -22.45
N GLU A 102 2.67 -3.80 -22.35
CA GLU A 102 2.40 -5.01 -21.60
C GLU A 102 2.06 -4.70 -20.13
N TYR A 103 2.93 -3.94 -19.46
CA TYR A 103 2.76 -3.61 -18.05
C TYR A 103 1.60 -2.63 -17.79
N LEU A 104 1.26 -1.77 -18.76
CA LEU A 104 0.06 -0.94 -18.72
C LEU A 104 -1.21 -1.78 -18.72
N ARG A 105 -1.33 -2.72 -19.66
CA ARG A 105 -2.48 -3.63 -19.75
C ARG A 105 -2.57 -4.53 -18.51
N LEU A 106 -1.43 -5.06 -18.06
CA LEU A 106 -1.35 -5.91 -16.88
C LEU A 106 -1.85 -5.17 -15.63
N SER A 107 -1.43 -3.92 -15.44
CA SER A 107 -1.88 -3.08 -14.33
C SER A 107 -3.38 -2.81 -14.39
N TYR A 108 -3.90 -2.43 -15.56
CA TYR A 108 -5.32 -2.14 -15.75
C TYR A 108 -6.19 -3.38 -15.44
N HIS A 109 -5.84 -4.54 -16.00
CA HIS A 109 -6.55 -5.79 -15.71
C HIS A 109 -6.42 -6.20 -14.24
N GLY A 110 -5.25 -6.00 -13.63
CA GLY A 110 -5.00 -6.29 -12.21
C GLY A 110 -5.88 -5.47 -11.27
N ILE A 111 -6.12 -4.20 -11.58
CA ILE A 111 -7.02 -3.34 -10.81
C ILE A 111 -8.48 -3.75 -11.04
N ARG A 112 -8.89 -3.98 -12.29
CA ARG A 112 -10.26 -4.43 -12.59
C ARG A 112 -10.63 -5.77 -11.99
N ALA A 113 -9.65 -6.66 -11.78
CA ALA A 113 -9.86 -7.92 -11.07
C ALA A 113 -10.20 -7.72 -9.58
N LYS A 114 -9.67 -6.65 -8.97
CA LYS A 114 -9.94 -6.28 -7.57
C LYS A 114 -11.18 -5.41 -7.42
N ASP A 115 -11.41 -4.51 -8.38
CA ASP A 115 -12.57 -3.63 -8.46
C ASP A 115 -13.18 -3.70 -9.86
N LYS A 116 -14.26 -4.46 -10.00
CA LYS A 116 -14.96 -4.65 -11.29
C LYS A 116 -15.55 -3.36 -11.85
N ASN A 117 -15.80 -2.36 -11.00
CA ASN A 117 -16.36 -1.07 -11.37
C ASN A 117 -15.28 -0.04 -11.72
N PHE A 118 -14.00 -0.35 -11.50
CA PHE A 118 -12.91 0.52 -11.90
C PHE A 118 -12.92 0.71 -13.42
N ASN A 119 -12.96 1.96 -13.84
CA ASN A 119 -12.83 2.36 -15.21
C ASN A 119 -11.91 3.57 -15.30
N ALA A 120 -10.86 3.44 -16.10
CA ALA A 120 -9.93 4.51 -16.41
C ALA A 120 -9.62 4.44 -17.90
N ASP A 121 -9.62 5.59 -18.55
CA ASP A 121 -9.15 5.72 -19.92
C ASP A 121 -7.63 5.95 -19.93
N PHE A 122 -6.95 5.43 -20.93
CA PHE A 122 -5.50 5.59 -21.09
C PHE A 122 -5.12 5.56 -22.57
N SER A 123 -4.20 6.45 -22.94
CA SER A 123 -3.61 6.51 -24.27
C SER A 123 -2.10 6.31 -24.19
N THR A 124 -1.53 5.76 -25.26
CA THR A 124 -0.08 5.58 -25.40
C THR A 124 0.41 6.49 -26.51
N ASP A 125 1.53 7.16 -26.27
CA ASP A 125 2.24 7.99 -27.25
C ASP A 125 3.71 7.55 -27.27
N PHE A 126 3.97 6.44 -27.97
CA PHE A 126 5.28 5.82 -28.04
C PHE A 126 6.01 6.27 -29.32
N ASP A 127 7.30 6.57 -29.20
CA ASP A 127 8.14 6.80 -30.38
C ASP A 127 8.37 5.46 -31.12
N PRO A 128 7.87 5.29 -32.36
CA PRO A 128 8.03 4.05 -33.10
C PRO A 128 9.48 3.75 -33.49
N ASN A 129 10.36 4.76 -33.46
CA ASN A 129 11.78 4.62 -33.82
C ASN A 129 12.69 4.41 -32.61
N LEU A 130 12.13 4.23 -31.41
CA LEU A 130 12.92 4.00 -30.21
C LEU A 130 13.75 2.71 -30.37
N PRO A 131 15.09 2.78 -30.35
CA PRO A 131 15.92 1.60 -30.49
C PRO A 131 15.80 0.71 -29.24
N LYS A 132 16.09 -0.59 -29.41
CA LYS A 132 16.18 -1.50 -28.27
C LYS A 132 17.28 -1.03 -27.31
N ILE A 133 16.98 -1.09 -26.01
CA ILE A 133 17.89 -0.65 -24.96
C ILE A 133 18.32 -1.84 -24.12
N ASN A 134 19.61 -1.92 -23.80
CA ASN A 134 20.16 -2.95 -22.90
C ASN A 134 19.76 -2.66 -21.45
N VAL A 135 18.69 -3.30 -21.01
CA VAL A 135 18.13 -3.21 -19.66
C VAL A 135 17.89 -4.59 -19.09
N ILE A 136 17.56 -4.65 -17.80
CA ILE A 136 17.00 -5.86 -17.19
C ILE A 136 15.48 -5.71 -17.27
N PRO A 137 14.78 -6.45 -18.17
CA PRO A 137 13.35 -6.23 -18.41
C PRO A 137 12.50 -6.30 -17.15
N GLN A 138 12.84 -7.21 -16.24
CA GLN A 138 12.12 -7.43 -15.00
C GLN A 138 12.22 -6.23 -14.05
N ASP A 139 13.36 -5.54 -14.02
CA ASP A 139 13.54 -4.38 -13.16
C ASP A 139 12.79 -3.16 -13.73
N ILE A 140 12.87 -2.96 -15.05
CA ILE A 140 12.08 -1.91 -15.73
C ILE A 140 10.58 -2.19 -15.60
N GLY A 141 10.16 -3.43 -15.79
CA GLY A 141 8.77 -3.87 -15.62
C GLY A 141 8.21 -3.57 -14.22
N ARG A 142 9.00 -3.79 -13.16
CA ARG A 142 8.61 -3.41 -11.79
C ARG A 142 8.41 -1.92 -11.63
N VAL A 143 9.29 -1.10 -12.20
CA VAL A 143 9.17 0.37 -12.16
C VAL A 143 7.89 0.81 -12.87
N LEU A 144 7.67 0.32 -14.09
CA LEU A 144 6.47 0.61 -14.88
C LEU A 144 5.20 0.21 -14.13
N LEU A 145 5.13 -1.03 -13.62
CA LEU A 145 4.00 -1.53 -12.86
C LEU A 145 3.67 -0.66 -11.64
N ASN A 146 4.69 -0.23 -10.90
CA ASN A 146 4.49 0.61 -9.71
C ASN A 146 3.97 2.00 -10.06
N ILE A 147 4.57 2.65 -11.07
CA ILE A 147 4.14 3.98 -11.51
C ILE A 147 2.71 3.94 -12.04
N ILE A 148 2.39 2.96 -12.88
CA ILE A 148 1.07 2.82 -13.51
C ILE A 148 0.00 2.50 -12.46
N ASN A 149 0.28 1.58 -11.53
CA ASN A 149 -0.66 1.28 -10.44
C ASN A 149 -0.93 2.51 -9.57
N ASN A 150 0.10 3.31 -9.25
CA ASN A 150 -0.09 4.54 -8.50
C ASN A 150 -0.95 5.54 -9.27
N ALA A 151 -0.74 5.69 -10.57
CA ALA A 151 -1.56 6.56 -11.43
C ALA A 151 -3.03 6.12 -11.43
N PHE A 152 -3.31 4.82 -11.64
CA PHE A 152 -4.67 4.30 -11.61
C PHE A 152 -5.34 4.41 -10.24
N GLN A 153 -4.61 4.19 -9.15
CA GLN A 153 -5.14 4.41 -7.79
C GLN A 153 -5.52 5.87 -7.55
N ALA A 154 -4.69 6.81 -8.01
CA ALA A 154 -5.01 8.24 -7.94
C ALA A 154 -6.29 8.58 -8.72
N CYS A 155 -6.50 7.98 -9.90
CA CYS A 155 -7.72 8.15 -10.68
C CYS A 155 -8.97 7.51 -10.04
N GLY A 156 -8.82 6.41 -9.29
CA GLY A 156 -9.92 5.72 -8.61
C GLY A 156 -10.41 6.41 -7.33
N ASN A 157 -9.60 7.31 -6.74
CA ASN A 157 -10.00 8.09 -5.57
C ASN A 157 -10.92 9.24 -6.00
N SER A 158 -12.18 9.14 -5.60
CA SER A 158 -13.31 10.02 -5.99
C SER A 158 -13.15 11.51 -5.64
N GLU A 159 -12.07 11.94 -4.99
CA GLU A 159 -11.80 13.34 -4.65
C GLU A 159 -11.34 14.20 -5.85
N PHE A 160 -10.98 13.57 -6.98
CA PHE A 160 -10.52 14.27 -8.19
C PHE A 160 -11.44 14.09 -9.41
N ARG A 161 -12.72 13.74 -9.21
CA ARG A 161 -13.69 13.80 -10.31
C ARG A 161 -13.99 15.26 -10.61
N ILE A 162 -13.30 15.84 -11.60
CA ILE A 162 -13.71 17.09 -12.22
C ILE A 162 -15.14 16.87 -12.73
N GLN A 163 -16.11 17.41 -12.02
CA GLN A 163 -17.49 17.48 -12.49
C GLN A 163 -17.48 18.42 -13.70
N ASN A 164 -17.76 17.87 -14.88
CA ASN A 164 -18.18 18.64 -16.04
C ASN A 164 -19.67 18.98 -15.91
#